data_AF-A0A4V3KXM5-F1
#
_entry.id   AF-A0A4V3KXM5-F1
#
_cell.length_a   1.000
_cell.length_b   1.000
_cell.length_c   1.000
_cell.angle_alpha   90.00
_cell.angle_beta   90.00
_cell.angle_gamma   90.00
#
_symmetry.space_group_name_H-M   'P 1'
#
loop_
_entity.id
_entity.type
_entity.pdbx_description
1 polymer ?
#
loop_
_entity_poly.entity_id
_entity_poly.type
_entity_poly.pdbx_seq_one_letter_code
_entity_poly.pdbx_strand_id
1 'polypeptide(L)'
;MPIDGTPALADYKLSDNLTATRGRIFLTGTQALVRLALMQRALDKARGMNTAGFISGYRGSPLGMVDQQLWKAKTLLSASDIRFLPAINEELGGTAVLGTQRVEADPERTVEGVFAMWYGKGPG
;
A
#
# COMPACT_ATOMS: atom_id res chain seq x y z
N MET A 1 23.92 35.94 6.33
CA MET A 1 22.50 35.82 6.73
C MET A 1 21.67 35.79 5.45
N PRO A 2 20.69 34.88 5.31
CA PRO A 2 19.77 34.89 4.17
C PRO A 2 18.98 36.22 4.17
N ILE A 3 18.77 36.79 2.99
CA ILE A 3 18.34 38.19 2.82
C ILE A 3 16.85 38.47 3.03
N ASP A 4 15.96 37.47 3.11
CA ASP A 4 14.50 37.75 3.04
C ASP A 4 13.60 37.00 4.03
N GLY A 5 14.12 36.40 5.11
CA GLY A 5 13.29 35.77 6.14
C GLY A 5 12.38 34.62 5.67
N THR A 6 12.45 34.26 4.40
CA THR A 6 11.69 33.17 3.79
C THR A 6 12.28 31.87 4.33
N PRO A 7 11.51 31.04 5.06
CA PRO A 7 12.01 29.78 5.55
C PRO A 7 12.48 28.96 4.34
N ALA A 8 13.68 28.38 4.45
CA ALA A 8 14.20 27.52 3.40
C ALA A 8 13.16 26.45 3.05
N LEU A 9 12.83 26.31 1.76
CA LEU A 9 11.96 25.23 1.29
C LEU A 9 12.59 23.91 1.75
N ALA A 10 11.79 23.05 2.37
CA ALA A 10 12.25 21.72 2.74
C ALA A 10 12.72 20.98 1.47
N ASP A 11 13.82 20.22 1.57
CA ASP A 11 14.27 19.31 0.50
C ASP A 11 13.29 18.13 0.40
N TYR A 12 12.12 18.39 -0.19
CA TYR A 12 11.00 17.49 -0.31
C TYR A 12 10.80 17.10 -1.78
N LYS A 13 10.80 15.81 -2.06
CA LYS A 13 10.48 15.24 -3.37
C LYS A 13 9.07 14.67 -3.35
N LEU A 14 8.36 14.75 -4.47
CA LEU A 14 7.00 14.19 -4.55
C LEU A 14 6.93 12.71 -4.19
N SER A 15 8.01 11.94 -4.44
CA SER A 15 8.13 10.52 -4.07
C SER A 15 8.17 10.28 -2.56
N ASP A 16 8.55 11.28 -1.77
CA ASP A 16 8.72 11.16 -0.31
C ASP A 16 7.40 10.84 0.38
N ASN A 17 6.27 11.17 -0.26
CA ASN A 17 4.94 10.75 0.17
C ASN A 17 4.82 9.22 0.34
N LEU A 18 5.59 8.42 -0.38
CA LEU A 18 5.63 6.95 -0.26
C LEU A 18 6.96 6.42 0.28
N THR A 19 8.08 7.13 0.07
CA THR A 19 9.42 6.59 0.33
C THR A 19 10.14 7.16 1.56
N ALA A 20 9.77 8.35 2.05
CA ALA A 20 10.49 8.95 3.17
C ALA A 20 10.34 8.10 4.44
N THR A 21 11.44 7.87 5.14
CA THR A 21 11.48 7.05 6.37
C THR A 21 11.38 7.88 7.65
N ARG A 22 11.52 9.21 7.55
CA ARG A 22 11.45 10.16 8.67
C ARG A 22 11.00 11.53 8.18
N GLY A 23 10.60 12.39 9.12
CA GLY A 23 10.24 13.77 8.84
C GLY A 23 8.77 13.94 8.44
N ARG A 24 8.44 15.15 7.99
CA ARG A 24 7.09 15.51 7.56
C ARG A 24 6.91 15.24 6.07
N ILE A 25 5.75 14.72 5.70
CA ILE A 25 5.38 14.40 4.32
C ILE A 25 3.99 14.96 4.02
N PHE A 26 3.73 15.24 2.74
CA PHE A 26 2.41 15.64 2.26
C PHE A 26 1.83 14.50 1.41
N LEU A 27 0.64 14.03 1.76
CA LEU A 27 -0.02 12.95 1.04
C LEU A 27 -1.54 13.12 1.01
N THR A 28 -2.16 12.61 -0.05
CA THR A 28 -3.62 12.49 -0.13
C THR A 28 -4.11 11.26 0.63
N GLY A 29 -5.42 11.18 0.94
CA GLY A 29 -5.99 9.98 1.59
C GLY A 29 -5.75 8.69 0.82
N THR A 30 -5.81 8.71 -0.51
CA THR A 30 -5.52 7.52 -1.34
C THR A 30 -4.04 7.14 -1.33
N GLN A 31 -3.13 8.12 -1.27
CA GLN A 31 -1.70 7.87 -1.06
C GLN A 31 -1.42 7.30 0.33
N ALA A 32 -2.21 7.69 1.35
CA ALA A 32 -2.11 7.13 2.69
C ALA A 32 -2.32 5.61 2.69
N LEU A 33 -3.32 5.12 1.96
CA LEU A 33 -3.62 3.69 1.86
C LEU A 33 -2.47 2.91 1.23
N VAL A 34 -1.90 3.43 0.13
CA VAL A 34 -0.71 2.82 -0.51
C VAL A 34 0.48 2.83 0.45
N ARG A 35 0.73 3.97 1.10
CA ARG A 35 1.83 4.14 2.05
C ARG A 35 1.69 3.19 3.24
N LEU A 36 0.48 3.00 3.77
CA LEU A 36 0.21 2.12 4.89
C LEU A 36 0.67 0.69 4.60
N ALA A 37 0.35 0.17 3.40
CA ALA A 37 0.79 -1.16 2.98
C ALA A 37 2.33 -1.25 2.87
N LEU A 38 2.99 -0.24 2.29
CA LEU A 38 4.46 -0.16 2.22
C LEU A 38 5.09 -0.11 3.63
N MET A 39 4.49 0.66 4.54
CA MET A 39 4.96 0.78 5.92
C MET A 39 4.79 -0.53 6.69
N GLN A 40 3.67 -1.24 6.49
CA GLN A 40 3.47 -2.56 7.10
C GLN A 40 4.58 -3.53 6.70
N ARG A 41 4.89 -3.63 5.39
CA ARG A 41 6.01 -4.47 4.94
C ARG A 41 7.34 -4.03 5.56
N ALA A 42 7.62 -2.73 5.60
CA ALA A 42 8.86 -2.22 6.15
C ALA A 42 9.00 -2.57 7.65
N LEU A 43 7.90 -2.50 8.40
CA LEU A 43 7.85 -2.91 9.81
C LEU A 43 8.05 -4.41 9.97
N ASP A 44 7.42 -5.23 9.13
CA ASP A 44 7.59 -6.69 9.17
C ASP A 44 9.04 -7.09 8.89
N LYS A 45 9.64 -6.48 7.86
CA LYS A 45 11.06 -6.67 7.53
C LYS A 45 11.98 -6.25 8.68
N ALA A 46 11.70 -5.12 9.33
CA ALA A 46 12.48 -4.64 10.47
C ALA A 46 12.37 -5.58 11.69
N ARG A 47 11.26 -6.32 11.80
CA ARG A 47 11.03 -7.34 12.83
C ARG A 47 11.52 -8.74 12.43
N GLY A 48 12.09 -8.90 11.22
CA GLY A 48 12.56 -10.18 10.71
C GLY A 48 11.46 -11.14 10.26
N MET A 49 10.22 -10.66 10.07
CA MET A 49 9.10 -11.50 9.63
C MET A 49 9.11 -11.65 8.09
N ASN A 50 8.94 -12.88 7.60
CA ASN A 50 8.84 -13.16 6.17
C ASN A 50 7.38 -13.06 5.71
N THR A 51 6.87 -11.83 5.57
CA THR A 51 5.50 -11.55 5.11
C THR A 51 5.48 -10.95 3.69
N ALA A 52 4.36 -11.15 3.01
CA ALA A 52 4.01 -10.42 1.78
C ALA A 52 2.73 -9.58 1.99
N GLY A 53 2.54 -8.59 1.14
CA GLY A 53 1.31 -7.81 1.08
C GLY A 53 0.41 -8.22 -0.08
N PHE A 54 -0.90 -8.22 0.13
CA PHE A 54 -1.87 -8.43 -0.95
C PHE A 54 -2.96 -7.35 -0.93
N ILE A 55 -3.19 -6.71 -2.07
CA ILE A 55 -4.19 -5.66 -2.21
C ILE A 55 -5.14 -6.06 -3.32
N SER A 56 -6.43 -6.08 -3.04
CA SER A 56 -7.47 -6.28 -4.05
C SER A 56 -8.69 -5.43 -3.76
N GLY A 57 -9.44 -5.12 -4.79
CA GLY A 57 -10.62 -4.29 -4.65
C GLY A 57 -11.20 -3.89 -5.97
N TYR A 58 -12.36 -3.25 -5.90
CA TYR A 58 -13.07 -2.75 -7.05
C TYR A 58 -13.33 -1.26 -6.91
N ARG A 59 -13.13 -0.54 -8.01
CA ARG A 59 -13.30 0.90 -8.05
C ARG A 59 -14.76 1.29 -7.83
N GLY A 60 -14.99 2.22 -6.93
CA GLY A 60 -16.28 2.85 -6.69
C GLY A 60 -16.08 4.17 -5.96
N SER A 61 -16.97 5.15 -6.13
CA SER A 61 -16.94 6.36 -5.30
C SER A 61 -17.15 5.97 -3.83
N PRO A 62 -16.31 6.40 -2.86
CA PRO A 62 -15.28 7.46 -2.93
C PRO A 62 -13.83 6.98 -3.21
N LEU A 63 -13.62 5.68 -3.41
CA LEU A 63 -12.31 5.04 -3.57
C LEU A 63 -11.84 4.89 -5.03
N GLY A 64 -12.51 5.54 -5.99
CA GLY A 64 -12.23 5.38 -7.43
C GLY A 64 -10.80 5.74 -7.86
N MET A 65 -10.06 6.48 -7.04
CA MET A 65 -8.67 6.87 -7.31
C MET A 65 -7.63 5.94 -6.65
N VAL A 66 -8.05 4.96 -5.85
CA VAL A 66 -7.15 4.03 -5.15
C VAL A 66 -6.39 3.15 -6.15
N ASP A 67 -7.07 2.54 -7.13
CA ASP A 67 -6.44 1.78 -8.22
C ASP A 67 -5.34 2.60 -8.90
N GLN A 68 -5.62 3.88 -9.16
CA GLN A 68 -4.69 4.74 -9.88
C GLN A 68 -3.42 5.00 -9.06
N GLN A 69 -3.53 5.19 -7.73
CA GLN A 69 -2.36 5.32 -6.88
C GLN A 69 -1.60 3.99 -6.76
N LEU A 70 -2.31 2.86 -6.68
CA LEU A 70 -1.70 1.52 -6.64
C LEU A 70 -0.93 1.21 -7.94
N TRP A 71 -1.48 1.55 -9.11
CA TRP A 71 -0.77 1.40 -10.37
C TRP A 71 0.44 2.32 -10.48
N LYS A 72 0.32 3.58 -10.06
CA LYS A 72 1.47 4.51 -10.02
C LYS A 72 2.59 3.99 -9.11
N ALA A 73 2.23 3.33 -8.02
CA ALA A 73 3.17 2.74 -7.07
C ALA A 73 3.59 1.31 -7.39
N LYS A 74 3.19 0.72 -8.53
CA LYS A 74 3.40 -0.71 -8.86
C LYS A 74 4.84 -1.17 -8.64
N THR A 75 5.83 -0.38 -9.04
CA THR A 75 7.26 -0.70 -8.86
C THR A 75 7.65 -0.74 -7.39
N LEU A 76 7.20 0.23 -6.59
CA LEU A 76 7.46 0.26 -5.14
C LEU A 76 6.77 -0.91 -4.42
N LEU A 77 5.54 -1.23 -4.81
CA LEU A 77 4.79 -2.37 -4.27
C LEU A 77 5.51 -3.68 -4.57
N SER A 78 5.89 -3.90 -5.83
CA SER A 78 6.61 -5.12 -6.23
C SER A 78 7.97 -5.25 -5.54
N ALA A 79 8.72 -4.15 -5.37
CA ALA A 79 9.98 -4.15 -4.64
C ALA A 79 9.82 -4.40 -3.13
N SER A 80 8.58 -4.31 -2.62
CA SER A 80 8.22 -4.54 -1.22
C SER A 80 7.43 -5.84 -1.03
N ASP A 81 7.44 -6.77 -2.00
CA ASP A 81 6.67 -8.02 -1.95
C ASP A 81 5.15 -7.79 -1.76
N ILE A 82 4.62 -6.70 -2.32
CA ILE A 82 3.20 -6.37 -2.28
C ILE A 82 2.59 -6.57 -3.67
N ARG A 83 1.62 -7.49 -3.76
CA ARG A 83 0.87 -7.75 -4.99
C ARG A 83 -0.44 -6.98 -5.00
N PHE A 84 -0.65 -6.17 -6.03
CA PHE A 84 -1.95 -5.57 -6.33
C PHE A 84 -2.68 -6.36 -7.42
N LEU A 85 -3.90 -6.82 -7.12
CA LEU A 85 -4.80 -7.49 -8.05
C LEU A 85 -6.14 -6.72 -8.11
N PRO A 86 -6.38 -5.90 -9.16
CA PRO A 86 -7.67 -5.27 -9.34
C PRO A 86 -8.74 -6.34 -9.61
N ALA A 87 -9.88 -6.25 -8.92
CA ALA A 87 -10.99 -7.17 -9.09
C ALA A 87 -12.00 -6.68 -10.13
N ILE A 88 -12.88 -7.57 -10.60
CA ILE A 88 -13.99 -7.23 -11.51
C ILE A 88 -15.21 -6.72 -10.72
N ASN A 89 -15.34 -7.10 -9.45
CA ASN A 89 -16.34 -6.60 -8.51
C ASN A 89 -15.82 -6.73 -7.07
N GLU A 90 -16.59 -6.20 -6.11
CA GLU A 90 -16.21 -6.14 -4.69
C GLU A 90 -16.10 -7.52 -4.05
N GLU A 91 -17.05 -8.41 -4.33
CA GLU A 91 -17.11 -9.78 -3.81
C GLU A 91 -15.89 -10.62 -4.23
N LEU A 92 -15.48 -10.51 -5.50
CA LEU A 92 -14.29 -11.18 -6.03
C LEU A 92 -13.02 -10.62 -5.39
N GLY A 93 -12.97 -9.30 -5.17
CA GLY A 93 -11.86 -8.67 -4.45
C GLY A 93 -11.77 -9.16 -3.00
N GLY A 94 -12.90 -9.25 -2.31
CA GLY A 94 -12.98 -9.76 -0.93
C GLY A 94 -12.60 -11.23 -0.86
N THR A 95 -13.08 -12.04 -1.80
CA THR A 95 -12.75 -13.47 -1.93
C THR A 95 -11.25 -13.67 -2.16
N ALA A 96 -10.63 -12.86 -3.00
CA ALA A 96 -9.19 -12.93 -3.25
C ALA A 96 -8.38 -12.63 -1.96
N VAL A 97 -8.78 -11.61 -1.20
CA VAL A 97 -8.17 -11.27 0.10
C VAL A 97 -8.37 -12.39 1.13
N LEU A 98 -9.57 -12.97 1.21
CA LEU A 98 -9.84 -14.10 2.09
C LEU A 98 -8.97 -15.32 1.73
N GLY A 99 -8.75 -15.56 0.43
CA GLY A 99 -7.89 -16.64 -0.05
C GLY A 99 -6.46 -16.56 0.48
N THR A 100 -5.91 -15.36 0.64
CA THR A 100 -4.53 -15.19 1.14
C THR A 100 -4.37 -15.58 2.61
N GLN A 101 -5.45 -15.61 3.38
CA GLN A 101 -5.41 -15.97 4.80
C GLN A 101 -5.17 -17.47 5.03
N ARG A 102 -5.21 -18.28 3.96
CA ARG A 102 -4.90 -19.71 4.00
C ARG A 102 -3.42 -20.03 3.78
N VAL A 103 -2.57 -19.01 3.58
CA VAL A 103 -1.14 -19.18 3.25
C VAL A 103 -0.39 -20.06 4.24
N GLU A 104 -0.76 -20.03 5.52
CA GLU A 104 -0.10 -20.82 6.56
C GLU A 104 -0.31 -22.33 6.41
N ALA A 105 -1.40 -22.74 5.75
CA ALA A 105 -1.75 -24.13 5.51
C ALA A 105 -1.23 -24.67 4.17
N ASP A 106 -0.64 -23.81 3.33
CA ASP A 106 -0.12 -24.19 2.01
C ASP A 106 1.33 -24.73 2.15
N PRO A 107 1.59 -26.00 1.80
CA PRO A 107 2.94 -26.57 1.87
C PRO A 107 3.91 -25.94 0.86
N GLU A 108 3.42 -25.28 -0.19
CA GLU A 108 4.23 -24.60 -1.21
C GLU A 108 4.38 -23.09 -0.95
N ARG A 109 3.96 -22.62 0.24
CA ARG A 109 4.04 -21.20 0.61
C ARG A 109 5.47 -20.66 0.53
N THR A 110 5.59 -19.45 -0.01
CA THR A 110 6.88 -18.71 -0.11
C THR A 110 7.06 -17.69 1.01
N VAL A 111 6.00 -17.41 1.78
CA VAL A 111 5.98 -16.49 2.91
C VAL A 111 5.25 -17.10 4.09
N GLU A 112 5.56 -16.61 5.29
CA GLU A 112 4.99 -17.08 6.55
C GLU A 112 3.58 -16.55 6.78
N GLY A 113 3.28 -15.35 6.26
CA GLY A 113 1.98 -14.71 6.39
C GLY A 113 1.74 -13.67 5.30
N VAL A 114 0.47 -13.33 5.10
CA VAL A 114 0.04 -12.30 4.14
C VAL A 114 -0.86 -11.28 4.83
N PHE A 115 -0.37 -10.05 4.99
CA PHE A 115 -1.25 -8.94 5.33
C PHE A 115 -2.00 -8.50 4.08
N ALA A 116 -3.27 -8.10 4.23
CA ALA A 116 -4.09 -7.77 3.09
C ALA A 116 -4.91 -6.49 3.30
N MET A 117 -5.17 -5.80 2.19
CA MET A 117 -6.08 -4.66 2.13
C MET A 117 -7.14 -4.93 1.07
N TRP A 118 -8.39 -4.95 1.50
CA TRP A 118 -9.55 -4.93 0.62
C TRP A 118 -10.11 -3.51 0.52
N TYR A 119 -10.53 -3.10 -0.67
CA TYR A 119 -11.27 -1.86 -0.84
C TYR A 119 -12.45 -2.03 -1.79
N GLY A 120 -13.54 -1.37 -1.45
CA GLY A 120 -14.80 -1.34 -2.19
C GLY A 120 -15.69 -0.26 -1.59
N LYS A 121 -16.79 0.04 -2.26
CA LYS A 121 -17.85 0.89 -1.71
C LYS A 121 -18.54 0.20 -0.52
N GLY A 122 -18.52 -1.14 -0.51
CA GLY A 122 -19.23 -1.96 0.46
C GLY A 122 -20.62 -2.33 -0.04
N PRO A 123 -21.24 -3.37 0.53
CA PRO A 123 -22.61 -3.73 0.18
C PRO A 123 -23.52 -2.53 0.44
N GLY A 124 -24.26 -2.13 -0.60
CA GLY A 124 -25.36 -1.17 -0.50
C GLY A 124 -26.55 -1.75 0.23
#